data_AF-A0A0B7F8N8-F1
#
_entry.id   AF-A0A0B7F8N8-F1
#
_cell.length_a   1.000
_cell.length_b   1.000
_cell.length_c   1.000
_cell.angle_alpha   90.00
_cell.angle_beta   90.00
_cell.angle_gamma   90.00
#
_symmetry.space_group_name_H-M   'P 1'
#
loop_
_entity.id
_entity.type
_entity.pdbx_description
1 polymer ?
#
loop_
_entity_poly.entity_id
_entity_poly.type
_entity_poly.pdbx_seq_one_letter_code
_entity_poly.pdbx_strand_id
1 'polypeptide(L)'
;MAVPDKSTNATFANQSSLPKLPIPPLKDTCERYLRALSALQDEREHHATKLAVEDFLARSGPMWDAKLREYAETKDSYIEEFWYKSYLSHSDPVVLALNPFFVLEDDPNPARGAQLQRAASLITASLGFIHDLRAGILEPDTARTTNLDMDQYTRLFGTSRIPTQVS
;
A
#
# COMPACT_ATOMS: atom_id res chain seq x y z
N MET A 1 -0.02 33.73 -24.59
CA MET A 1 0.00 32.40 -23.93
C MET A 1 -0.90 32.47 -22.72
N ALA A 2 -1.98 31.70 -22.69
CA ALA A 2 -2.88 31.66 -21.55
C ALA A 2 -2.15 31.01 -20.37
N VAL A 3 -2.20 31.66 -19.21
CA VAL A 3 -1.73 31.09 -17.94
C VAL A 3 -2.71 29.96 -17.59
N PRO A 4 -2.25 28.70 -17.40
CA PRO A 4 -3.14 27.62 -17.02
C PRO A 4 -3.78 27.94 -15.66
N ASP A 5 -5.09 27.69 -15.56
CA ASP A 5 -5.87 27.94 -14.37
C ASP A 5 -5.30 27.15 -13.17
N LYS A 6 -5.01 27.87 -12.08
CA LYS A 6 -4.37 27.36 -10.86
C LYS A 6 -5.36 26.64 -9.91
N SER A 7 -6.53 26.26 -10.39
CA SER A 7 -7.66 25.87 -9.52
C SER A 7 -7.86 24.36 -9.35
N THR A 8 -7.23 23.50 -10.16
CA THR A 8 -7.39 22.05 -10.07
C THR A 8 -6.06 21.36 -9.81
N ASN A 9 -5.90 20.76 -8.64
CA ASN A 9 -4.83 19.80 -8.38
C ASN A 9 -5.08 18.57 -9.25
N ALA A 10 -4.39 18.49 -10.39
CA ALA A 10 -4.54 17.42 -11.35
C ALA A 10 -4.10 16.08 -10.75
N THR A 11 -3.01 16.08 -9.97
CA THR A 11 -2.43 14.88 -9.35
C THR A 11 -3.40 14.07 -8.50
N PHE A 12 -4.26 14.75 -7.74
CA PHE A 12 -5.24 14.09 -6.87
C PHE A 12 -6.67 14.14 -7.44
N ALA A 13 -6.84 14.46 -8.72
CA ALA A 13 -8.16 14.63 -9.35
C ALA A 13 -9.05 13.39 -9.19
N ASN A 14 -8.45 12.19 -9.20
CA ASN A 14 -9.18 10.93 -9.10
C ASN A 14 -9.46 10.47 -7.67
N GLN A 15 -8.81 11.03 -6.64
CA GLN A 15 -8.87 10.51 -5.25
C GLN A 15 -10.30 10.40 -4.72
N SER A 16 -11.14 11.40 -4.99
CA SER A 16 -12.54 11.44 -4.55
C SER A 16 -13.45 10.43 -5.26
N SER A 17 -13.02 9.88 -6.40
CA SER A 17 -13.78 8.94 -7.22
C SER A 17 -13.38 7.47 -7.00
N LEU A 18 -12.35 7.23 -6.19
CA LEU A 18 -11.86 5.88 -5.94
C LEU A 18 -12.91 5.05 -5.16
N PRO A 19 -13.15 3.79 -5.57
CA PRO A 19 -14.02 2.92 -4.81
C PRO A 19 -13.36 2.55 -3.47
N LYS A 20 -14.18 2.45 -2.41
CA LYS A 20 -13.72 1.89 -1.14
C LYS A 20 -13.25 0.44 -1.33
N LEU A 21 -12.23 0.04 -0.56
CA LEU A 21 -11.76 -1.34 -0.57
C LEU A 21 -12.87 -2.29 -0.08
N PRO A 22 -13.30 -3.28 -0.88
CA PRO A 22 -14.41 -4.13 -0.51
C PRO A 22 -14.00 -5.14 0.58
N ILE A 23 -14.89 -5.36 1.54
CA ILE A 23 -14.77 -6.47 2.50
C ILE A 23 -15.41 -7.72 1.88
N PRO A 24 -14.63 -8.78 1.59
CA PRO A 24 -15.18 -10.00 1.00
C PRO A 24 -16.23 -10.66 1.90
N PRO A 25 -17.10 -11.53 1.35
CA PRO A 25 -17.95 -12.37 2.19
C PRO A 25 -17.10 -13.21 3.16
N LEU A 26 -17.56 -13.31 4.41
CA LEU A 26 -16.85 -14.07 5.44
C LEU A 26 -16.61 -15.52 5.02
N LYS A 27 -17.65 -16.16 4.46
CA LYS A 27 -17.58 -17.55 3.99
C LYS A 27 -16.52 -17.72 2.89
N ASP A 28 -16.52 -16.85 1.88
CA ASP A 28 -15.54 -16.88 0.79
C ASP A 28 -14.11 -16.71 1.31
N THR A 29 -13.92 -15.83 2.31
CA THR A 29 -12.62 -15.65 2.98
C THR A 29 -12.17 -16.93 3.66
N CYS A 30 -13.05 -17.58 4.43
CA CYS A 30 -12.78 -18.85 5.10
C CYS A 30 -12.46 -19.99 4.11
N GLU A 31 -13.18 -20.07 2.98
CA GLU A 31 -12.92 -21.07 1.94
C GLU A 31 -11.56 -20.85 1.26
N ARG A 32 -11.21 -19.60 0.96
CA ARG A 32 -9.89 -19.24 0.41
C ARG A 32 -8.77 -19.55 1.40
N TYR A 33 -9.00 -19.28 2.69
CA TYR A 33 -8.06 -19.60 3.77
C TYR A 33 -7.78 -21.11 3.84
N LEU A 34 -8.81 -21.95 3.85
CA LEU A 34 -8.65 -23.41 3.84
C LEU A 34 -7.90 -23.88 2.59
N ARG A 35 -8.24 -23.34 1.42
CA ARG A 35 -7.55 -23.70 0.16
C ARG A 35 -6.07 -23.34 0.17
N ALA A 36 -5.70 -22.19 0.75
CA ALA A 36 -4.30 -21.79 0.85
C ALA A 36 -3.51 -22.74 1.77
N LEU A 37 -4.14 -23.19 2.86
CA LEU A 37 -3.49 -24.05 3.85
C LEU A 37 -3.44 -25.52 3.44
N SER A 38 -4.29 -26.00 2.53
CA SER A 38 -4.27 -27.42 2.14
C SER A 38 -2.95 -27.87 1.51
N ALA A 39 -2.14 -26.94 1.00
CA ALA A 39 -0.80 -27.23 0.48
C ALA A 39 0.31 -27.18 1.54
N LEU A 40 0.01 -26.67 2.74
CA LEU A 40 0.96 -26.44 3.84
C LEU A 40 0.74 -27.37 5.04
N GLN A 41 -0.34 -28.13 5.05
CA GLN A 41 -0.80 -28.94 6.18
C GLN A 41 -0.98 -30.40 5.77
N ASP A 42 -0.74 -31.32 6.71
CA ASP A 42 -1.15 -32.71 6.53
C ASP A 42 -2.67 -32.89 6.69
N GLU A 43 -3.19 -34.10 6.40
CA GLU A 43 -4.63 -34.37 6.47
C GLU A 43 -5.23 -34.13 7.87
N ARG A 44 -4.49 -34.47 8.93
CA ARG A 44 -4.96 -34.34 10.31
C ARG A 44 -5.03 -32.88 10.72
N GLU A 45 -3.98 -32.12 10.44
CA GLU A 45 -3.90 -30.66 10.66
C GLU A 45 -4.98 -29.93 9.86
N HIS A 46 -5.16 -30.31 8.61
CA HIS A 46 -6.14 -29.68 7.73
C HIS A 46 -7.57 -29.98 8.19
N HIS A 47 -7.86 -31.20 8.65
CA HIS A 47 -9.14 -31.55 9.26
C HIS A 47 -9.41 -30.72 10.53
N ALA A 48 -8.42 -30.59 11.43
CA ALA A 48 -8.56 -29.75 12.61
C ALA A 48 -8.81 -28.28 12.25
N THR A 49 -8.15 -27.77 11.22
CA THR A 49 -8.35 -26.41 10.71
C THR A 49 -9.77 -26.21 10.16
N LYS A 50 -10.31 -27.19 9.42
CA LYS A 50 -11.71 -27.14 8.93
C LYS A 50 -12.71 -27.01 10.08
N LEU A 51 -12.56 -27.84 11.13
CA LEU A 51 -13.41 -27.76 12.32
C LEU A 51 -13.33 -26.38 13.00
N ALA A 52 -12.14 -25.82 13.13
CA ALA A 52 -11.96 -24.49 13.70
C ALA A 52 -12.62 -23.39 12.85
N VAL A 53 -12.57 -23.51 11.52
CA VAL A 53 -13.23 -22.58 10.60
C VAL A 53 -14.76 -22.70 10.66
N GLU A 54 -15.29 -23.93 10.69
CA GLU A 54 -16.74 -24.17 10.85
C GLU A 54 -17.24 -23.57 12.17
N ASP A 55 -16.49 -23.81 13.24
CA ASP A 55 -16.78 -23.28 14.55
C ASP A 55 -16.74 -21.74 14.61
N PHE A 56 -15.73 -21.13 13.98
CA PHE A 56 -15.65 -19.68 13.85
C PHE A 56 -16.85 -19.12 13.09
N LEU A 57 -17.22 -19.73 11.96
CA LEU A 57 -18.38 -19.32 11.17
C LEU A 57 -19.70 -19.44 11.94
N ALA A 58 -19.83 -20.45 12.80
CA ALA A 58 -21.03 -20.68 13.61
C ALA A 58 -21.11 -19.77 14.85
N ARG A 59 -19.96 -19.36 15.41
CA ARG A 59 -19.88 -18.61 16.67
C ARG A 59 -19.52 -17.14 16.45
N SER A 60 -18.23 -16.82 16.56
CA SER A 60 -17.76 -15.44 16.68
C SER A 60 -17.54 -14.74 15.33
N GLY A 61 -17.43 -15.48 14.24
CA GLY A 61 -17.17 -14.96 12.90
C GLY A 61 -18.18 -13.91 12.44
N PRO A 62 -19.50 -14.17 12.48
CA PRO A 62 -20.50 -13.18 12.11
C PRO A 62 -20.46 -11.91 12.95
N MET A 63 -20.18 -12.03 14.26
CA MET A 63 -20.02 -10.88 15.15
C MET A 63 -18.82 -10.01 14.73
N TRP A 64 -17.67 -10.63 14.41
CA TRP A 64 -16.48 -9.89 14.00
C TRP A 64 -16.60 -9.30 12.59
N ASP A 65 -17.23 -10.00 11.65
CA ASP A 65 -17.53 -9.48 10.32
C ASP A 65 -18.45 -8.26 10.40
N ALA A 66 -19.49 -8.31 11.24
CA ALA A 66 -20.37 -7.16 11.48
C ALA A 66 -19.61 -5.96 12.06
N LYS A 67 -18.77 -6.17 13.08
CA LYS A 67 -17.94 -5.10 13.66
C LYS A 67 -16.94 -4.52 12.66
N LEU A 68 -16.37 -5.35 11.79
CA LEU A 68 -15.46 -4.89 10.75
C LEU A 68 -16.18 -4.02 9.72
N ARG A 69 -17.39 -4.42 9.31
CA ARG A 69 -18.23 -3.64 8.38
C ARG A 69 -18.64 -2.30 8.98
N GLU A 70 -19.09 -2.29 10.24
CA GLU A 70 -19.40 -1.06 10.99
C GLU A 70 -18.17 -0.13 11.06
N TYR A 71 -17.00 -0.67 11.41
CA TYR A 71 -15.74 0.10 11.42
C TYR A 71 -15.44 0.72 10.05
N ALA A 72 -15.65 -0.03 8.96
CA ALA A 72 -15.34 0.39 7.60
C ALA A 72 -16.26 1.49 7.05
N GLU A 73 -17.45 1.70 7.61
CA GLU A 73 -18.38 2.74 7.14
C GLU A 73 -17.74 4.14 7.15
N THR A 74 -16.94 4.42 8.18
CA THR A 74 -16.29 5.72 8.41
C THR A 74 -14.88 5.84 7.81
N LYS A 75 -14.40 4.79 7.12
CA LYS A 75 -13.03 4.73 6.60
C LYS A 75 -13.03 4.63 5.08
N ASP A 76 -11.96 5.10 4.45
CA ASP A 76 -11.73 4.94 3.00
C ASP A 76 -11.20 3.52 2.69
N SER A 77 -10.40 2.97 3.60
CA SER A 77 -9.91 1.59 3.56
C SER A 77 -10.00 0.96 4.95
N TYR A 78 -10.63 -0.21 5.06
CA TYR A 78 -10.81 -0.90 6.34
C TYR A 78 -9.49 -1.45 6.91
N ILE A 79 -8.44 -1.58 6.11
CA ILE A 79 -7.17 -2.21 6.51
C ILE A 79 -6.05 -1.22 6.81
N GLU A 80 -6.16 0.02 6.32
CA GLU A 80 -5.05 0.98 6.32
C GLU A 80 -4.46 1.21 7.73
N GLU A 81 -5.31 1.47 8.72
CA GLU A 81 -4.87 1.72 10.10
C GLU A 81 -4.19 0.49 10.72
N PHE A 82 -4.73 -0.71 10.46
CA PHE A 82 -4.17 -1.97 10.93
C PHE A 82 -2.82 -2.27 10.28
N TRP A 83 -2.70 -1.96 8.98
CA TRP A 83 -1.47 -2.16 8.23
C TRP A 83 -0.35 -1.25 8.74
N TYR A 84 -0.60 0.04 8.95
CA TYR A 84 0.39 0.93 9.55
C TYR A 84 0.81 0.47 10.94
N LYS A 85 -0.15 0.06 11.78
CA LYS A 85 0.15 -0.49 13.11
C LYS A 85 1.07 -1.71 13.01
N SER A 86 0.77 -2.67 12.13
CA SER A 86 1.59 -3.88 11.95
C SER A 86 3.05 -3.58 11.59
N TYR A 87 3.30 -2.59 10.73
CA TYR A 87 4.65 -2.19 10.32
C TYR A 87 5.39 -1.37 11.37
N LEU A 88 4.65 -0.56 12.14
CA LEU A 88 5.22 0.33 13.15
C LEU A 88 5.44 -0.36 14.50
N SER A 89 4.65 -1.39 14.84
CA SER A 89 4.74 -2.11 16.11
C SER A 89 5.78 -3.24 16.13
N HIS A 90 6.33 -3.63 14.97
CA HIS A 90 7.38 -4.64 14.93
C HIS A 90 8.70 -4.08 15.46
N SER A 91 9.27 -4.77 16.46
CA SER A 91 10.56 -4.50 17.09
C SER A 91 11.77 -5.02 16.32
N ASP A 92 11.55 -5.72 15.19
CA ASP A 92 12.62 -6.31 14.40
C ASP A 92 13.41 -5.25 13.61
N PRO A 93 14.72 -5.47 13.36
CA PRO A 93 15.54 -4.54 12.58
C PRO A 93 15.01 -4.32 11.16
N VAL A 94 14.75 -3.06 10.80
CA VAL A 94 14.20 -2.69 9.48
C VAL A 94 15.14 -2.93 8.30
N VAL A 95 16.46 -3.01 8.54
CA VAL A 95 17.51 -2.99 7.51
C VAL A 95 17.51 -4.24 6.62
N LEU A 96 17.09 -5.40 7.14
CA LEU A 96 17.03 -6.65 6.37
C LEU A 96 15.62 -7.22 6.26
N ALA A 97 14.75 -6.93 7.23
CA ALA A 97 13.41 -7.52 7.28
C ALA A 97 12.38 -6.76 6.43
N LEU A 98 12.61 -5.47 6.16
CA LEU A 98 11.53 -4.59 5.68
C LEU A 98 11.90 -3.66 4.52
N ASN A 99 13.17 -3.27 4.36
CA ASN A 99 13.57 -2.30 3.35
C ASN A 99 14.01 -2.97 2.03
N PRO A 100 13.18 -2.97 0.97
CA PRO A 100 13.64 -3.38 -0.36
C PRO A 100 14.53 -2.29 -0.98
N PHE A 101 15.32 -2.66 -1.98
CA PHE A 101 16.01 -1.72 -2.86
C PHE A 101 15.84 -2.11 -4.33
N PHE A 102 15.93 -1.13 -5.21
CA PHE A 102 15.94 -1.33 -6.65
C PHE A 102 17.35 -1.05 -7.20
N VAL A 103 17.78 -1.85 -8.16
CA VAL A 103 18.98 -1.55 -8.97
C VAL A 103 18.50 -0.85 -10.22
N LEU A 104 18.94 0.39 -10.40
CA LEU A 104 18.64 1.18 -11.60
C LEU A 104 19.62 0.79 -12.72
N GLU A 105 19.10 0.67 -13.94
CA GLU A 105 19.91 0.47 -15.13
C GLU A 105 20.94 1.60 -15.31
N ASP A 106 22.04 1.27 -15.98
CA ASP A 106 23.06 2.25 -16.34
C ASP A 106 22.54 3.19 -17.43
N ASP A 107 23.03 4.43 -17.42
CA ASP A 107 22.69 5.39 -18.47
C ASP A 107 23.20 4.84 -19.81
N PRO A 108 22.34 4.75 -20.86
CA PRO A 108 22.75 4.24 -22.16
C PRO A 108 23.84 5.10 -22.82
N ASN A 109 24.04 6.33 -22.34
CA ASN A 109 25.18 7.16 -22.69
C ASN A 109 26.35 6.95 -21.71
N PRO A 110 27.48 6.35 -22.16
CA PRO A 110 28.63 6.09 -21.31
C PRO A 110 29.24 7.34 -20.67
N ALA A 111 29.08 8.51 -21.31
CA ALA A 111 29.56 9.79 -20.77
C ALA A 111 28.75 10.28 -19.55
N ARG A 112 27.57 9.71 -19.32
CA ARG A 112 26.70 10.01 -18.17
C ARG A 112 26.77 8.94 -17.06
N GLY A 113 27.56 7.88 -17.27
CA GLY A 113 27.77 6.83 -16.28
C GLY A 113 28.72 7.21 -15.13
N ALA A 114 29.48 8.29 -15.27
CA ALA A 114 30.37 8.76 -14.21
C ALA A 114 29.59 9.26 -12.98
N GLN A 115 30.09 8.93 -11.79
CA GLN A 115 29.37 9.08 -10.52
C GLN A 115 28.79 10.49 -10.30
N LEU A 116 29.58 11.54 -10.55
CA LEU A 116 29.16 12.91 -10.31
C LEU A 116 28.05 13.34 -11.28
N GLN A 117 28.20 13.05 -12.58
CA GLN A 117 27.20 13.36 -13.59
C GLN A 117 25.89 12.60 -13.34
N ARG A 118 25.99 11.30 -13.01
CA ARG A 118 24.81 10.47 -12.69
C ARG A 118 24.10 10.97 -11.44
N ALA A 119 24.84 11.26 -10.37
CA ALA A 119 24.28 11.79 -9.13
C ALA A 119 23.58 13.14 -9.34
N ALA A 120 24.22 14.08 -10.05
CA ALA A 120 23.63 15.38 -10.35
C ALA A 120 22.33 15.25 -11.17
N SER A 121 22.32 14.33 -12.14
CA SER A 121 21.14 14.05 -12.96
C SER A 121 20.00 13.45 -12.14
N LEU A 122 20.28 12.45 -11.30
CA LEU A 122 19.29 11.82 -10.42
C LEU A 122 18.69 12.80 -9.40
N ILE A 123 19.53 13.63 -8.78
CA ILE A 123 19.08 14.66 -7.83
C ILE A 123 18.17 15.67 -8.55
N THR A 124 18.59 16.16 -9.72
CA THR A 124 17.81 17.14 -10.49
C THR A 124 16.47 16.57 -10.94
N ALA A 125 16.46 15.34 -11.45
CA ALA A 125 15.23 14.64 -11.84
C ALA A 125 14.30 14.42 -10.63
N SER A 126 14.85 14.02 -9.48
CA SER A 126 14.08 13.86 -8.24
C SER A 126 13.46 15.17 -7.78
N LEU A 127 14.20 16.29 -7.87
CA LEU A 127 13.67 17.61 -7.54
C LEU A 127 12.56 18.06 -8.50
N GLY A 128 12.69 17.76 -9.80
CA GLY A 128 11.63 17.97 -10.78
C GLY A 128 10.35 17.21 -10.42
N PHE A 129 10.49 15.93 -10.07
CA PHE A 129 9.36 15.13 -9.61
C PHE A 129 8.71 15.69 -8.33
N ILE A 130 9.53 16.07 -7.33
CA ILE A 130 9.05 16.69 -6.08
C ILE A 130 8.28 17.99 -6.38
N HIS A 131 8.79 18.80 -7.29
CA HIS A 131 8.12 20.02 -7.73
C HIS A 131 6.75 19.71 -8.32
N ASP A 132 6.68 18.80 -9.30
CA ASP A 132 5.44 18.51 -10.02
C ASP A 132 4.37 17.91 -9.10
N LEU A 133 4.77 17.01 -8.21
CA LEU A 133 3.91 16.45 -7.17
C LEU A 133 3.34 17.54 -6.24
N ARG A 134 4.20 18.43 -5.72
CA ARG A 134 3.77 19.49 -4.79
C ARG A 134 2.96 20.59 -5.46
N ALA A 135 3.24 20.86 -6.74
CA ALA A 135 2.48 21.80 -7.55
C ALA A 135 1.14 21.22 -8.02
N GLY A 136 0.87 19.92 -7.81
CA GLY A 136 -0.36 19.26 -8.21
C GLY A 136 -0.50 19.09 -9.72
N ILE A 137 0.63 19.04 -10.44
CA ILE A 137 0.68 18.92 -11.92
C ILE A 137 1.24 17.57 -12.38
N LEU A 138 1.63 16.69 -11.45
CA LEU A 138 1.96 15.32 -11.77
C LEU A 138 0.69 14.61 -12.29
N GLU A 139 0.79 13.92 -13.41
CA GLU A 139 -0.33 13.15 -13.97
C GLU A 139 -0.77 12.03 -12.99
N PRO A 140 -2.08 11.83 -12.77
CA PRO A 140 -2.57 10.73 -11.94
C PRO A 140 -2.18 9.35 -12.47
N ASP A 141 -1.78 8.45 -11.57
CA ASP A 141 -1.46 7.08 -11.94
C ASP A 141 -2.71 6.29 -12.35
N THR A 142 -2.55 5.50 -13.42
CA THR A 142 -3.56 4.56 -13.89
C THR A 142 -2.93 3.21 -14.23
N ALA A 143 -3.62 2.12 -13.89
CA ALA A 143 -3.29 0.79 -14.35
C ALA A 143 -4.27 0.40 -15.46
N ARG A 144 -3.82 0.46 -16.71
CA ARG A 144 -4.65 0.31 -17.92
C ARG A 144 -5.76 1.36 -17.97
N THR A 145 -6.95 1.05 -17.46
CA THR A 145 -8.13 1.93 -17.43
C THR A 145 -8.60 2.24 -16.01
N THR A 146 -7.88 1.75 -15.00
CA THR A 146 -8.25 1.88 -13.58
C THR A 146 -7.39 2.94 -12.92
N ASN A 147 -8.03 3.95 -12.33
CA ASN A 147 -7.34 4.96 -11.52
C ASN A 147 -6.75 4.34 -10.25
N LEU A 148 -5.55 4.76 -9.87
CA LEU A 148 -4.88 4.31 -8.65
C LEU A 148 -4.92 5.38 -7.56
N ASP A 149 -4.79 4.93 -6.31
CA ASP A 149 -4.61 5.81 -5.16
C ASP A 149 -3.23 6.47 -5.19
N MET A 150 -3.21 7.78 -4.97
CA MET A 150 -2.00 8.59 -4.94
C MET A 150 -1.62 9.05 -3.51
N ASP A 151 -2.35 8.67 -2.45
CA ASP A 151 -2.07 9.17 -1.07
C ASP A 151 -0.63 8.88 -0.62
N GLN A 152 -0.10 7.71 -1.00
CA GLN A 152 1.25 7.28 -0.63
C GLN A 152 2.35 8.22 -1.16
N TYR A 153 2.11 8.95 -2.25
CA TYR A 153 3.08 9.89 -2.82
C TYR A 153 3.39 11.04 -1.85
N THR A 154 2.44 11.40 -0.98
CA THR A 154 2.63 12.42 0.06
C THR A 154 3.71 12.03 1.06
N ARG A 155 4.05 10.73 1.15
CA ARG A 155 5.03 10.17 2.08
C ARG A 155 6.36 9.82 1.43
N LEU A 156 6.55 10.13 0.14
CA LEU A 156 7.78 9.79 -0.58
C LEU A 156 8.95 10.75 -0.24
N PHE A 157 8.66 12.01 0.08
CA PHE A 157 9.68 13.03 0.31
C PHE A 157 9.43 13.87 1.57
N GLY A 158 10.49 14.20 2.29
CA GLY A 158 10.40 15.00 3.51
C GLY A 158 9.78 14.25 4.69
N THR A 159 9.77 12.92 4.65
CA THR A 159 9.23 12.03 5.67
C THR A 159 10.34 11.13 6.22
N SER A 160 10.16 10.69 7.46
CA SER A 160 11.03 9.71 8.11
C SER A 160 10.26 8.93 9.15
N ARG A 161 10.66 7.67 9.39
CA ARG A 161 10.12 6.86 10.48
C ARG A 161 10.83 7.23 11.77
N ILE A 162 10.09 7.71 12.76
CA ILE A 162 10.61 8.03 14.09
C ILE A 162 10.41 6.82 15.01
N PRO A 163 11.47 6.28 15.64
CA PRO A 163 11.32 5.24 16.65
C PRO A 163 10.55 5.76 17.86
N THR A 164 9.55 5.00 18.31
CA THR A 164 8.80 5.26 19.55
C THR A 164 9.03 4.14 20.55
N GLN A 165 8.88 4.42 21.84
CA GLN A 165 8.86 3.34 22.84
C GLN A 165 7.67 2.43 22.55
N VAL A 166 7.90 1.11 22.61
CA VAL A 166 6.84 0.11 22.40
C VAL A 166 5.91 0.16 23.61
N SER A 167 4.62 0.42 23.39
CA SER A 167 3.56 0.30 24.40
C SER A 167 3.05 -1.14 24.46
#